data_AF-A0A7G9WJK7-F1
#
_entry.id   AF-A0A7G9WJK7-F1
#
_cell.length_a   1.000
_cell.length_b   1.000
_cell.length_c   1.000
_cell.angle_alpha   90.00
_cell.angle_beta   90.00
_cell.angle_gamma   90.00
#
_symmetry.space_group_name_H-M   'P 1'
#
loop_
_entity.id
_entity.type
_entity.pdbx_description
1 polymer ?
#
loop_
_entity_poly.entity_id
_entity_poly.type
_entity_poly.pdbx_seq_one_letter_code
_entity_poly.pdbx_strand_id
1 'polypeptide(L)'
;MSKKPQDKGLTELAWERLFAKYEILKRIEGNGKFQISAAQIKEFREPRLMAKFDHTVNLPKIFAENDLAILPITRGDYVISHFDAYHRFEPDVAEITRASLPTYVQSLDCNNVLSETVALNCAVAAGIVTEFLEDEAILSTVSGRMGSGNFTFTISNTSQKTANRIEVHNSQIEIDAAFEGISSLSLFEAKRDLSEDFLVRQLYYPFRVWKSRVTKPVRPIFLVYSNGIYRLYEYCFEEPTNYSSLMLLKQKNYSIEDTELTIADIQSVLYTTATDPAEPAIAFPQADSFERVINLCELLSEQEMSRGKVTEEYAFNVRQTNYYTDAGRYLGLLGKTVKEGSPHYKLTDKGKQILQMHFKQRQLAFCKLILSHQVFHLTLEQYFKSGVMPSKNQIVLIMKQSNLYNVHSDVTFERRSSTIRGWVNWIVELANEE
;
A
#
# COMPACT_ATOMS: atom_id res chain seq x y z
N MET A 1 30.13 22.37 -4.09
CA MET A 1 29.52 21.35 -4.97
C MET A 1 28.03 21.63 -5.07
N SER A 2 27.56 22.05 -6.24
CA SER A 2 26.14 22.34 -6.48
C SER A 2 25.34 21.04 -6.28
N LYS A 3 24.37 21.05 -5.34
CA LYS A 3 23.39 19.98 -5.21
C LYS A 3 22.69 19.87 -6.56
N LYS A 4 22.87 18.75 -7.28
CA LYS A 4 22.04 18.44 -8.46
C LYS A 4 20.58 18.67 -8.06
N PRO A 5 19.79 19.47 -8.82
CA PRO A 5 18.39 19.63 -8.51
C PRO A 5 17.76 18.25 -8.51
N GLN A 6 17.16 17.91 -7.37
CA GLN A 6 16.34 16.72 -7.25
C GLN A 6 15.23 16.88 -8.29
N ASP A 7 15.20 15.98 -9.27
CA ASP A 7 14.21 16.01 -10.36
C ASP A 7 12.81 16.01 -9.73
N LYS A 8 12.19 17.19 -9.62
CA LYS A 8 10.90 17.38 -8.95
C LYS A 8 9.84 16.81 -9.89
N GLY A 9 8.96 15.96 -9.35
CA GLY A 9 7.87 15.37 -10.15
C GLY A 9 6.99 16.44 -10.77
N LEU A 10 6.38 16.14 -11.92
CA LEU A 10 5.54 17.09 -12.65
C LEU A 10 4.34 17.59 -11.82
N THR A 11 3.75 16.72 -10.99
CA THR A 11 2.67 17.07 -10.05
C THR A 11 3.13 18.05 -8.97
N GLU A 12 4.36 17.89 -8.46
CA GLU A 12 4.97 18.81 -7.48
C GLU A 12 5.08 20.23 -8.06
N LEU A 13 5.69 20.35 -9.24
CA LEU A 13 5.88 21.64 -9.91
C LEU A 13 4.56 22.32 -10.29
N ALA A 14 3.55 21.53 -10.68
CA ALA A 14 2.24 22.06 -11.01
C ALA A 14 1.54 22.65 -9.77
N TRP A 15 1.61 21.97 -8.61
CA TRP A 15 1.04 22.48 -7.38
C TRP A 15 1.76 23.72 -6.84
N GLU A 16 3.09 23.79 -6.93
CA GLU A 16 3.85 25.01 -6.60
C GLU A 16 3.35 26.22 -7.42
N ARG A 17 3.11 26.03 -8.73
CA ARG A 17 2.61 27.09 -9.61
C ARG A 17 1.17 27.49 -9.29
N LEU A 18 0.29 26.52 -8.98
CA LEU A 18 -1.09 26.77 -8.57
C LEU A 18 -1.15 27.60 -7.28
N PHE A 19 -0.37 27.22 -6.27
CA PHE A 19 -0.29 27.92 -4.99
C PHE A 19 0.18 29.36 -5.16
N ALA A 20 1.20 29.57 -5.99
CA ALA A 20 1.70 30.91 -6.31
C ALA A 20 0.66 31.75 -7.09
N LYS A 21 0.04 31.18 -8.14
CA LYS A 21 -0.91 31.92 -9.00
C LYS A 21 -2.16 32.37 -8.26
N TYR A 22 -2.72 31.53 -7.39
CA TYR A 22 -3.99 31.80 -6.70
C TYR A 22 -3.83 32.24 -5.24
N GLU A 23 -2.60 32.42 -4.76
CA GLU A 23 -2.27 32.74 -3.36
C GLU A 23 -2.98 31.79 -2.37
N ILE A 24 -2.94 30.49 -2.65
CA ILE A 24 -3.78 29.48 -1.97
C ILE A 24 -3.60 29.50 -0.46
N LEU A 25 -2.35 29.49 0.03
CA LEU A 25 -2.04 29.51 1.47
C LEU A 25 -2.63 30.73 2.17
N LYS A 26 -2.35 31.93 1.65
CA LYS A 26 -2.87 33.19 2.19
C LYS A 26 -4.41 33.22 2.26
N ARG A 27 -5.08 32.63 1.26
CA ARG A 27 -6.55 32.52 1.26
C ARG A 27 -7.07 31.50 2.26
N ILE A 28 -6.35 30.40 2.50
CA ILE A 28 -6.68 29.44 3.56
C ILE A 28 -6.48 30.09 4.94
N GLU A 29 -5.38 30.82 5.15
CA GLU A 29 -5.12 31.55 6.41
C GLU A 29 -6.21 32.59 6.71
N GLY A 30 -6.66 33.33 5.69
CA GLY A 30 -7.69 34.36 5.86
C GLY A 30 -9.13 33.82 5.94
N ASN A 31 -9.47 32.79 5.16
CA ASN A 31 -10.86 32.33 4.99
C ASN A 31 -11.11 30.92 5.57
N GLY A 32 -10.10 30.26 6.14
CA GLY A 32 -10.13 28.89 6.64
C GLY A 32 -10.04 27.80 5.55
N LYS A 33 -10.42 28.08 4.30
CA LYS A 33 -10.40 27.12 3.18
C LYS A 33 -10.27 27.82 1.82
N PHE A 34 -9.84 27.06 0.81
CA PHE A 34 -9.78 27.51 -0.58
C PHE A 34 -10.46 26.52 -1.51
N GLN A 35 -11.39 27.00 -2.35
CA GLN A 35 -12.02 26.18 -3.39
C GLN A 35 -11.27 26.34 -4.71
N ILE A 36 -11.01 25.21 -5.37
CA ILE A 36 -10.34 25.15 -6.68
C ILE A 36 -11.12 24.25 -7.63
N SER A 37 -11.30 24.70 -8.86
CA SER A 37 -11.94 23.92 -9.92
C SER A 37 -10.92 23.06 -10.70
N ALA A 38 -11.40 21.97 -11.27
CA ALA A 38 -10.67 21.11 -12.20
C ALA A 38 -10.21 21.91 -13.44
N ALA A 39 -10.98 22.93 -13.85
CA ALA A 39 -10.57 23.82 -14.93
C ALA A 39 -9.29 24.60 -14.57
N GLN A 40 -9.21 25.17 -13.36
CA GLN A 40 -8.00 25.86 -12.88
C GLN A 40 -6.81 24.91 -12.74
N ILE A 41 -7.04 23.69 -12.25
CA ILE A 41 -5.98 22.67 -12.17
C ILE A 41 -5.46 22.29 -13.57
N LYS A 42 -6.39 22.11 -14.52
CA LYS A 42 -6.11 21.71 -15.91
C LYS A 42 -5.22 22.69 -16.66
N GLU A 43 -5.16 23.95 -16.24
CA GLU A 43 -4.21 24.94 -16.78
C GLU A 43 -2.74 24.50 -16.62
N PHE A 44 -2.44 23.63 -15.65
CA PHE A 44 -1.08 23.19 -15.33
C PHE A 44 -0.85 21.69 -15.56
N ARG A 45 -1.83 20.85 -15.21
CA ARG A 45 -1.75 19.38 -15.34
C ARG A 45 -3.14 18.75 -15.29
N GLU A 46 -3.27 17.54 -15.81
CA GLU A 46 -4.52 16.78 -15.77
C GLU A 46 -5.06 16.67 -14.32
N PRO A 47 -6.34 17.04 -14.06
CA PRO A 47 -6.88 17.12 -12.70
C PRO A 47 -6.91 15.82 -11.90
N ARG A 48 -7.20 14.68 -12.53
CA ARG A 48 -7.18 13.36 -11.86
C ARG A 48 -5.80 13.05 -11.29
N LEU A 49 -4.72 13.30 -12.04
CA LEU A 49 -3.34 13.14 -11.58
C LEU A 49 -2.94 14.11 -10.47
N MET A 50 -3.66 15.23 -10.35
CA MET A 50 -3.39 16.29 -9.38
C MET A 50 -4.15 16.13 -8.07
N ALA A 51 -5.22 15.33 -8.05
CA ALA A 51 -6.07 15.14 -6.86
C ALA A 51 -6.17 13.68 -6.38
N LYS A 52 -5.48 12.75 -7.05
CA LYS A 52 -5.36 11.34 -6.61
C LYS A 52 -4.28 11.21 -5.53
N PHE A 53 -4.63 11.63 -4.31
CA PHE A 53 -3.80 11.50 -3.12
C PHE A 53 -4.46 10.53 -2.15
N ASP A 54 -4.45 9.25 -2.51
CA ASP A 54 -5.09 8.20 -1.73
C ASP A 54 -4.31 7.89 -0.44
N HIS A 55 -3.02 8.25 -0.40
CA HIS A 55 -2.13 8.12 0.77
C HIS A 55 -1.40 9.42 1.06
N THR A 56 -1.00 9.65 2.32
CA THR A 56 -0.29 10.90 2.72
C THR A 56 1.03 11.06 1.96
N VAL A 57 1.73 9.97 1.67
CA VAL A 57 2.98 9.97 0.91
C VAL A 57 2.83 10.46 -0.54
N ASN A 58 1.60 10.46 -1.09
CA ASN A 58 1.32 10.99 -2.41
C ASN A 58 1.14 12.52 -2.42
N LEU A 59 1.00 13.15 -1.25
CA LEU A 59 0.86 14.60 -1.15
C LEU A 59 2.12 15.30 -1.69
N PRO A 60 1.96 16.34 -2.54
CA PRO A 60 3.07 17.22 -2.89
C PRO A 60 3.66 17.86 -1.64
N LYS A 61 4.94 18.22 -1.66
CA LYS A 61 5.61 18.80 -0.49
C LYS A 61 4.91 20.05 0.00
N ILE A 62 4.41 20.90 -0.89
CA ILE A 62 3.68 22.12 -0.47
C ILE A 62 2.41 21.81 0.33
N PHE A 63 1.78 20.66 0.12
CA PHE A 63 0.68 20.20 0.98
C PHE A 63 1.21 19.67 2.31
N ALA A 64 2.18 18.76 2.25
CA ALA A 64 2.73 18.10 3.45
C ALA A 64 3.42 19.10 4.41
N GLU A 65 4.16 20.08 3.90
CA GLU A 65 4.86 21.09 4.71
C GLU A 65 3.91 22.11 5.34
N ASN A 66 2.66 22.20 4.88
CA ASN A 66 1.65 23.13 5.39
C ASN A 66 0.44 22.39 6.02
N ASP A 67 0.55 21.09 6.26
CA ASP A 67 -0.51 20.24 6.81
C ASP A 67 -1.86 20.40 6.09
N LEU A 68 -1.84 20.39 4.75
CA LEU A 68 -3.03 20.55 3.91
C LEU A 68 -3.48 19.23 3.30
N ALA A 69 -4.79 19.12 3.07
CA ALA A 69 -5.39 18.10 2.22
C ALA A 69 -6.43 18.70 1.27
N ILE A 70 -6.82 17.93 0.26
CA ILE A 70 -7.77 18.31 -0.78
C ILE A 70 -8.89 17.28 -0.85
N LEU A 71 -10.14 17.75 -0.81
CA LEU A 71 -11.32 16.90 -0.92
C LEU A 71 -12.22 17.37 -2.07
N PRO A 72 -12.80 16.45 -2.87
CA PRO A 72 -13.76 16.81 -3.89
C PRO A 72 -15.10 17.20 -3.23
N ILE A 73 -15.67 18.31 -3.67
CA ILE A 73 -16.99 18.80 -3.23
C ILE A 73 -18.03 18.72 -4.35
N THR A 74 -17.60 18.70 -5.62
CA THR A 74 -18.47 18.41 -6.77
C THR A 74 -17.79 17.40 -7.70
N ARG A 75 -18.29 17.21 -8.92
CA ARG A 75 -17.56 16.47 -9.97
C ARG A 75 -16.36 17.23 -10.52
N GLY A 76 -16.35 18.55 -10.36
CA GLY A 76 -15.38 19.45 -10.97
C GLY A 76 -14.68 20.37 -9.99
N ASP A 77 -15.04 20.36 -8.71
CA ASP A 77 -14.49 21.28 -7.72
C ASP A 77 -13.99 20.54 -6.49
N TYR A 78 -12.94 21.12 -5.91
CA TYR A 78 -12.26 20.63 -4.73
C TYR A 78 -12.15 21.75 -3.70
N VAL A 79 -12.01 21.36 -2.44
CA VAL A 79 -11.72 22.25 -1.33
C VAL A 79 -10.39 21.85 -0.70
N ILE A 80 -9.56 22.83 -0.39
CA ILE A 80 -8.26 22.70 0.26
C ILE A 80 -8.32 23.40 1.62
N SER A 81 -7.87 22.73 2.66
CA SER A 81 -7.72 23.25 4.02
C SER A 81 -6.84 22.31 4.85
N HIS A 82 -6.65 22.64 6.13
CA HIS A 82 -5.95 21.84 7.13
C HIS A 82 -6.79 20.65 7.62
N PHE A 83 -7.24 19.80 6.70
CA PHE A 83 -8.13 18.68 7.03
C PHE A 83 -7.37 17.49 7.60
N ASP A 84 -7.93 16.89 8.65
CA ASP A 84 -7.57 15.54 9.08
C ASP A 84 -8.28 14.50 8.18
N ALA A 85 -7.74 14.28 6.99
CA ALA A 85 -8.39 13.54 5.90
C ALA A 85 -7.95 12.07 5.77
N TYR A 86 -6.86 11.69 6.42
CA TYR A 86 -6.19 10.39 6.24
C TYR A 86 -6.26 9.57 7.52
N HIS A 87 -6.47 8.27 7.39
CA HIS A 87 -6.46 7.34 8.51
C HIS A 87 -5.31 6.35 8.36
N ARG A 88 -4.49 6.22 9.39
CA ARG A 88 -3.45 5.18 9.44
C ARG A 88 -4.08 3.86 9.82
N PHE A 89 -3.72 2.80 9.10
CA PHE A 89 -4.16 1.46 9.49
C PHE A 89 -3.69 1.13 10.90
N GLU A 90 -4.56 0.46 11.65
CA GLU A 90 -4.22 -0.14 12.93
C GLU A 90 -3.17 -1.25 12.73
N PRO A 91 -2.40 -1.59 13.79
CA PRO A 91 -1.47 -2.71 13.73
C PRO A 91 -2.15 -3.99 13.23
N ASP A 92 -1.47 -4.71 12.34
CA ASP A 92 -1.98 -5.95 11.77
C ASP A 92 -2.14 -7.03 12.84
N VAL A 93 -3.14 -7.90 12.68
CA VAL A 93 -3.32 -9.07 13.55
C VAL A 93 -2.58 -10.25 12.95
N ALA A 94 -1.76 -10.94 13.75
CA ALA A 94 -0.92 -12.03 13.25
C ALA A 94 -1.72 -13.28 12.82
N GLU A 95 -2.88 -13.53 13.41
CA GLU A 95 -3.67 -14.73 13.15
C GLU A 95 -4.30 -14.72 11.76
N ILE A 96 -4.02 -15.78 10.98
CA ILE A 96 -4.57 -15.96 9.63
C ILE A 96 -5.60 -17.10 9.68
N THR A 97 -6.84 -16.77 9.36
CA THR A 97 -7.91 -17.77 9.20
C THR A 97 -7.82 -18.41 7.81
N ARG A 98 -7.73 -19.75 7.78
CA ARG A 98 -7.70 -20.50 6.52
C ARG A 98 -9.10 -20.55 5.89
N ALA A 99 -9.16 -20.24 4.60
CA ALA A 99 -10.33 -20.41 3.76
C ALA A 99 -9.98 -21.35 2.59
N SER A 100 -11.00 -21.76 1.82
CA SER A 100 -10.78 -22.61 0.65
C SER A 100 -11.81 -22.31 -0.44
N LEU A 101 -11.35 -22.22 -1.69
CA LEU A 101 -12.26 -22.17 -2.82
C LEU A 101 -12.98 -23.53 -2.98
N PRO A 102 -14.28 -23.53 -3.30
CA PRO A 102 -14.99 -24.77 -3.62
C PRO A 102 -14.37 -25.46 -4.83
N THR A 103 -14.23 -26.79 -4.77
CA THR A 103 -13.51 -27.60 -5.78
C THR A 103 -14.12 -27.54 -7.19
N TYR A 104 -15.38 -27.12 -7.31
CA TYR A 104 -16.07 -26.95 -8.59
C TYR A 104 -15.83 -25.58 -9.24
N VAL A 105 -15.26 -24.61 -8.52
CA VAL A 105 -14.95 -23.28 -9.08
C VAL A 105 -13.70 -23.37 -9.93
N GLN A 106 -13.85 -23.20 -11.25
CA GLN A 106 -12.75 -23.27 -12.22
C GLN A 106 -12.35 -21.91 -12.79
N SER A 107 -13.19 -20.88 -12.59
CA SER A 107 -13.00 -19.54 -13.14
C SER A 107 -12.14 -18.62 -12.27
N LEU A 108 -11.76 -19.08 -11.08
CA LEU A 108 -10.95 -18.34 -10.12
C LEU A 108 -9.70 -19.13 -9.79
N ASP A 109 -8.56 -18.47 -9.85
CA ASP A 109 -7.27 -19.02 -9.44
C ASP A 109 -6.70 -18.17 -8.30
N CYS A 110 -6.70 -18.73 -7.09
CA CYS A 110 -6.17 -18.07 -5.91
C CYS A 110 -4.66 -17.83 -5.96
N ASN A 111 -3.92 -18.52 -6.83
CA ASN A 111 -2.49 -18.28 -7.05
C ASN A 111 -2.23 -17.12 -8.02
N ASN A 112 -3.27 -16.63 -8.69
CA ASN A 112 -3.16 -15.62 -9.74
C ASN A 112 -4.20 -14.49 -9.58
N VAL A 113 -4.11 -13.78 -8.46
CA VAL A 113 -5.00 -12.65 -8.13
C VAL A 113 -4.41 -11.36 -8.68
N LEU A 114 -4.80 -11.02 -9.92
CA LEU A 114 -4.25 -9.90 -10.71
C LEU A 114 -5.08 -8.60 -10.64
N SER A 115 -6.14 -8.53 -9.83
CA SER A 115 -6.88 -7.28 -9.66
C SER A 115 -7.68 -7.27 -8.37
N GLU A 116 -8.07 -6.09 -7.91
CA GLU A 116 -8.95 -5.91 -6.75
C GLU A 116 -10.28 -6.67 -6.95
N THR A 117 -10.84 -6.63 -8.16
CA THR A 117 -12.06 -7.39 -8.51
C THR A 117 -11.84 -8.90 -8.37
N VAL A 118 -10.71 -9.43 -8.84
CA VAL A 118 -10.40 -10.86 -8.69
C VAL A 118 -10.20 -11.22 -7.22
N ALA A 119 -9.55 -10.36 -6.44
CA ALA A 119 -9.38 -10.55 -4.99
C ALA A 119 -10.75 -10.64 -4.29
N LEU A 120 -11.64 -9.68 -4.55
CA LEU A 120 -13.01 -9.69 -4.01
C LEU A 120 -13.78 -10.95 -4.42
N ASN A 121 -13.72 -11.35 -5.69
CA ASN A 121 -14.40 -12.56 -6.17
C ASN A 121 -13.88 -13.82 -5.49
N CYS A 122 -12.56 -13.96 -5.31
CA CYS A 122 -11.95 -15.05 -4.56
C CYS A 122 -12.39 -15.04 -3.09
N ALA A 123 -12.43 -13.87 -2.44
CA ALA A 123 -12.87 -13.73 -1.05
C ALA A 123 -14.34 -14.14 -0.87
N VAL A 124 -15.22 -13.77 -1.81
CA VAL A 124 -16.62 -14.21 -1.81
C VAL A 124 -16.71 -15.71 -2.02
N ALA A 125 -16.06 -16.24 -3.06
CA ALA A 125 -16.16 -17.65 -3.42
C ALA A 125 -15.58 -18.56 -2.33
N ALA A 126 -14.54 -18.14 -1.62
CA ALA A 126 -13.93 -18.88 -0.52
C ALA A 126 -14.69 -18.75 0.82
N GLY A 127 -15.79 -18.01 0.86
CA GLY A 127 -16.59 -17.80 2.07
C GLY A 127 -16.01 -16.77 3.06
N ILE A 128 -14.90 -16.11 2.73
CA ILE A 128 -14.26 -15.09 3.58
C ILE A 128 -15.23 -13.94 3.86
N VAL A 129 -15.92 -13.45 2.83
CA VAL A 129 -16.89 -12.33 2.99
C VAL A 129 -18.03 -12.74 3.92
N THR A 130 -18.55 -13.96 3.79
CA THR A 130 -19.66 -14.43 4.62
C THR A 130 -19.24 -14.59 6.08
N GLU A 131 -18.10 -15.21 6.34
CA GLU A 131 -17.61 -15.38 7.70
C GLU A 131 -17.20 -14.04 8.33
N PHE A 132 -16.53 -13.15 7.58
CA PHE A 132 -16.13 -11.84 8.11
C PHE A 132 -17.33 -10.95 8.44
N LEU A 133 -18.36 -10.95 7.59
CA LEU A 133 -19.54 -10.11 7.82
C LEU A 133 -20.47 -10.68 8.88
N GLU A 134 -20.43 -11.99 9.17
CA GLU A 134 -21.35 -12.64 10.12
C GLU A 134 -22.83 -12.35 9.79
N ASP A 135 -23.15 -12.34 8.48
CA ASP A 135 -24.49 -12.08 7.95
C ASP A 135 -24.97 -13.25 7.07
N GLU A 136 -26.28 -13.36 6.88
CA GLU A 136 -26.92 -14.43 6.14
C GLU A 136 -27.43 -13.96 4.78
N ALA A 137 -27.62 -14.90 3.85
CA ALA A 137 -28.17 -14.67 2.52
C ALA A 137 -27.50 -13.50 1.76
N ILE A 138 -26.16 -13.43 1.86
CA ILE A 138 -25.37 -12.33 1.31
C ILE A 138 -25.43 -12.35 -0.22
N LEU A 139 -25.86 -11.24 -0.80
CA LEU A 139 -25.94 -11.03 -2.24
C LEU A 139 -25.05 -9.87 -2.66
N SER A 140 -24.38 -10.01 -3.81
CA SER A 140 -23.72 -8.87 -4.46
C SER A 140 -24.77 -7.90 -4.99
N THR A 141 -24.62 -6.62 -4.68
CA THR A 141 -25.60 -5.58 -5.05
C THR A 141 -24.94 -4.47 -5.87
N VAL A 142 -24.63 -3.34 -5.24
CA VAL A 142 -24.19 -2.11 -5.92
C VAL A 142 -22.68 -2.06 -6.08
N SER A 143 -22.23 -1.62 -7.25
CA SER A 143 -20.82 -1.39 -7.54
C SER A 143 -20.65 -0.36 -8.66
N GLY A 144 -19.43 0.12 -8.82
CA GLY A 144 -19.03 1.07 -9.84
C GLY A 144 -19.25 2.54 -9.46
N ARG A 145 -19.16 3.40 -10.47
CA ARG A 145 -19.15 4.86 -10.31
C ARG A 145 -20.56 5.43 -10.23
N MET A 146 -20.77 6.32 -9.27
CA MET A 146 -22.05 7.01 -9.11
C MET A 146 -21.90 8.42 -8.53
N GLY A 147 -22.98 9.21 -8.58
CA GLY A 147 -23.06 10.51 -7.94
C GLY A 147 -23.44 10.38 -6.47
N SER A 148 -22.78 11.16 -5.61
CA SER A 148 -23.07 11.19 -4.18
C SER A 148 -24.37 11.87 -3.77
N GLY A 149 -25.07 12.55 -4.67
CA GLY A 149 -26.16 13.43 -4.28
C GLY A 149 -25.64 14.60 -3.43
N ASN A 150 -26.46 15.08 -2.49
CA ASN A 150 -26.10 16.21 -1.64
C ASN A 150 -25.98 15.76 -0.18
N PHE A 151 -24.88 16.10 0.47
CA PHE A 151 -24.74 15.93 1.91
C PHE A 151 -23.74 16.92 2.48
N THR A 152 -23.84 17.12 3.80
CA THR A 152 -22.95 17.99 4.57
C THR A 152 -22.28 17.18 5.68
N PHE A 153 -21.05 17.53 6.00
CA PHE A 153 -20.31 16.97 7.14
C PHE A 153 -19.39 18.00 7.79
N THR A 154 -18.92 17.66 8.98
CA THR A 154 -17.82 18.33 9.67
C THR A 154 -16.56 17.48 9.58
N ILE A 155 -15.40 18.10 9.47
CA ILE A 155 -14.09 17.45 9.48
C ILE A 155 -13.14 18.24 10.36
N SER A 156 -12.33 17.55 11.15
CA SER A 156 -11.36 18.18 12.05
C SER A 156 -10.36 19.04 11.27
N ASN A 157 -10.09 20.22 11.81
CA ASN A 157 -9.06 21.13 11.35
C ASN A 157 -7.82 20.98 12.24
N THR A 158 -6.74 20.47 11.67
CA THR A 158 -5.49 20.16 12.41
C THR A 158 -4.81 21.42 12.94
N SER A 159 -5.01 22.57 12.30
CA SER A 159 -4.41 23.85 12.68
C SER A 159 -5.18 24.58 13.79
N GLN A 160 -6.52 24.57 13.72
CA GLN A 160 -7.36 25.40 14.59
C GLN A 160 -8.06 24.65 15.73
N LYS A 161 -7.93 23.32 15.82
CA LYS A 161 -8.70 22.45 16.74
C LYS A 161 -10.22 22.69 16.68
N THR A 162 -10.71 23.20 15.56
CA THR A 162 -12.12 23.42 15.23
C THR A 162 -12.52 22.46 14.11
N ALA A 163 -13.81 22.34 13.81
CA ALA A 163 -14.28 21.54 12.68
C ALA A 163 -14.70 22.43 11.51
N ASN A 164 -14.27 22.05 10.30
CA ASN A 164 -14.69 22.70 9.06
C ASN A 164 -16.00 22.06 8.57
N ARG A 165 -17.00 22.88 8.25
CA ARG A 165 -18.22 22.41 7.56
C ARG A 165 -17.99 22.33 6.05
N ILE A 166 -18.24 21.15 5.48
CA ILE A 166 -18.08 20.83 4.06
C ILE A 166 -19.42 20.42 3.47
N GLU A 167 -19.75 21.01 2.32
CA GLU A 167 -20.95 20.73 1.55
C GLU A 167 -20.55 20.06 0.25
N VAL A 168 -21.09 18.87 0.02
CA VAL A 168 -20.81 18.06 -1.15
C VAL A 168 -22.05 18.03 -2.04
N HIS A 169 -21.85 18.31 -3.33
CA HIS A 169 -22.88 18.37 -4.35
C HIS A 169 -22.51 17.50 -5.54
N ASN A 170 -23.13 16.32 -5.62
CA ASN A 170 -23.01 15.37 -6.72
C ASN A 170 -21.56 14.97 -7.05
N SER A 171 -20.66 15.01 -6.07
CA SER A 171 -19.29 14.51 -6.24
C SER A 171 -19.30 13.04 -6.68
N GLN A 172 -18.35 12.67 -7.54
CA GLN A 172 -18.23 11.30 -8.03
C GLN A 172 -17.68 10.40 -6.93
N ILE A 173 -18.34 9.27 -6.71
CA ILE A 173 -17.90 8.20 -5.83
C ILE A 173 -17.75 6.91 -6.64
N GLU A 174 -17.00 5.96 -6.11
CA GLU A 174 -16.76 4.63 -6.67
C GLU A 174 -16.93 3.63 -5.52
N ILE A 175 -17.54 2.49 -5.80
CA ILE A 175 -17.74 1.39 -4.85
C ILE A 175 -17.24 0.13 -5.56
N ASP A 176 -16.21 -0.52 -5.04
CA ASP A 176 -15.62 -1.68 -5.70
C ASP A 176 -16.58 -2.87 -5.66
N ALA A 177 -17.18 -3.11 -4.49
CA ALA A 177 -18.27 -4.05 -4.32
C ALA A 177 -19.18 -3.65 -3.14
N ALA A 178 -20.41 -4.13 -3.18
CA ALA A 178 -21.28 -4.13 -2.02
C ALA A 178 -21.97 -5.47 -1.86
N PHE A 179 -22.06 -5.91 -0.62
CA PHE A 179 -22.66 -7.17 -0.25
C PHE A 179 -23.78 -6.89 0.75
N GLU A 180 -24.99 -7.28 0.38
CA GLU A 180 -26.18 -7.08 1.21
C GLU A 180 -26.68 -8.41 1.74
N GLY A 181 -26.68 -8.56 3.06
CA GLY A 181 -27.29 -9.68 3.75
C GLY A 181 -28.64 -9.33 4.33
N ILE A 182 -29.16 -10.20 5.20
CA ILE A 182 -30.42 -9.94 5.92
C ILE A 182 -30.25 -8.73 6.85
N SER A 183 -29.12 -8.64 7.56
CA SER A 183 -28.94 -7.67 8.63
C SER A 183 -28.38 -6.33 8.15
N SER A 184 -27.53 -6.32 7.11
CA SER A 184 -26.71 -5.16 6.77
C SER A 184 -26.40 -5.01 5.28
N LEU A 185 -26.01 -3.79 4.89
CA LEU A 185 -25.38 -3.49 3.61
C LEU A 185 -23.90 -3.17 3.86
N SER A 186 -22.99 -4.00 3.35
CA SER A 186 -21.55 -3.81 3.51
C SER A 186 -20.95 -3.25 2.23
N LEU A 187 -20.18 -2.16 2.33
CA LEU A 187 -19.56 -1.46 1.21
C LEU A 187 -18.05 -1.69 1.25
N PHE A 188 -17.48 -2.24 0.19
CA PHE A 188 -16.07 -2.60 0.12
C PHE A 188 -15.29 -1.59 -0.72
N GLU A 189 -14.20 -1.08 -0.16
CA GLU A 189 -13.06 -0.53 -0.89
C GLU A 189 -11.96 -1.60 -0.87
N ALA A 190 -11.44 -1.98 -2.03
CA ALA A 190 -10.39 -2.97 -2.16
C ALA A 190 -9.09 -2.33 -2.68
N LYS A 191 -7.97 -2.82 -2.16
CA LYS A 191 -6.62 -2.43 -2.57
C LYS A 191 -5.72 -3.63 -2.72
N ARG A 192 -4.76 -3.50 -3.62
CA ARG A 192 -3.65 -4.44 -3.77
C ARG A 192 -2.31 -3.89 -3.36
N ASP A 193 -2.19 -2.60 -3.11
CA ASP A 193 -0.96 -1.98 -2.64
C ASP A 193 -0.86 -1.97 -1.11
N LEU A 194 0.36 -2.17 -0.60
CA LEU A 194 0.67 -2.07 0.83
C LEU A 194 1.04 -0.63 1.20
N SER A 195 0.18 -0.02 2.00
CA SER A 195 0.21 1.40 2.36
C SER A 195 -0.02 1.59 3.87
N GLU A 196 0.56 2.64 4.45
CA GLU A 196 0.49 2.90 5.91
C GLU A 196 -0.82 3.60 6.33
N ASP A 197 -1.45 4.31 5.39
CA ASP A 197 -2.70 5.03 5.59
C ASP A 197 -3.59 4.95 4.35
N PHE A 198 -4.79 5.48 4.44
CA PHE A 198 -5.70 5.67 3.32
C PHE A 198 -6.52 6.96 3.49
N LEU A 199 -7.07 7.46 2.38
CA LEU A 199 -7.96 8.61 2.40
C LEU A 199 -9.36 8.18 2.84
N VAL A 200 -9.81 8.65 4.00
CA VAL A 200 -11.08 8.26 4.64
C VAL A 200 -12.29 8.47 3.73
N ARG A 201 -12.19 9.36 2.75
CA ARG A 201 -13.20 9.64 1.71
C ARG A 201 -13.67 8.37 1.01
N GLN A 202 -12.75 7.43 0.76
CA GLN A 202 -13.02 6.17 0.05
C GLN A 202 -14.09 5.35 0.77
N LEU A 203 -14.13 5.42 2.10
CA LEU A 203 -15.20 4.80 2.92
C LEU A 203 -16.35 5.78 3.21
N TYR A 204 -16.03 7.01 3.57
CA TYR A 204 -17.03 7.96 4.09
C TYR A 204 -18.06 8.39 3.04
N TYR A 205 -17.65 8.70 1.82
CA TYR A 205 -18.58 9.21 0.81
C TYR A 205 -19.60 8.13 0.40
N PRO A 206 -19.18 6.88 0.07
CA PRO A 206 -20.13 5.78 -0.13
C PRO A 206 -21.03 5.53 1.09
N PHE A 207 -20.48 5.55 2.30
CA PHE A 207 -21.26 5.39 3.54
C PHE A 207 -22.37 6.43 3.66
N ARG A 208 -22.06 7.73 3.49
CA ARG A 208 -23.04 8.83 3.57
C ARG A 208 -24.17 8.67 2.56
N VAL A 209 -23.82 8.24 1.35
CA VAL A 209 -24.78 8.02 0.27
C VAL A 209 -25.75 6.92 0.64
N TRP A 210 -25.24 5.73 0.98
CA TRP A 210 -26.08 4.57 1.23
C TRP A 210 -26.82 4.64 2.56
N LYS A 211 -26.24 5.26 3.60
CA LYS A 211 -26.91 5.48 4.88
C LYS A 211 -28.20 6.29 4.74
N SER A 212 -28.32 7.13 3.70
CA SER A 212 -29.54 7.88 3.39
C SER A 212 -30.55 7.14 2.51
N ARG A 213 -30.15 6.01 1.90
CA ARG A 213 -30.94 5.29 0.89
C ARG A 213 -31.47 3.94 1.37
N VAL A 214 -30.90 3.38 2.43
CA VAL A 214 -31.35 2.12 3.03
C VAL A 214 -31.65 2.30 4.51
N THR A 215 -32.53 1.44 5.02
CA THR A 215 -32.90 1.39 6.44
C THR A 215 -31.94 0.52 7.27
N LYS A 216 -31.26 -0.44 6.62
CA LYS A 216 -30.27 -1.31 7.25
C LYS A 216 -29.02 -0.53 7.68
N PRO A 217 -28.28 -1.02 8.70
CA PRO A 217 -26.91 -0.60 8.95
C PRO A 217 -26.06 -0.68 7.69
N VAL A 218 -25.25 0.35 7.45
CA VAL A 218 -24.27 0.39 6.36
C VAL A 218 -22.89 0.23 6.97
N ARG A 219 -22.14 -0.78 6.53
CA ARG A 219 -20.86 -1.20 7.10
C ARG A 219 -19.72 -0.94 6.10
N PRO A 220 -18.90 0.10 6.30
CA PRO A 220 -17.70 0.33 5.49
C PRO A 220 -16.63 -0.71 5.77
N ILE A 221 -16.19 -1.41 4.73
CA ILE A 221 -15.15 -2.45 4.80
C ILE A 221 -14.00 -2.05 3.88
N PHE A 222 -12.78 -2.14 4.39
CA PHE A 222 -11.56 -2.00 3.61
C PHE A 222 -10.92 -3.38 3.47
N LEU A 223 -10.64 -3.80 2.24
CA LEU A 223 -9.94 -5.05 1.92
C LEU A 223 -8.57 -4.73 1.33
N VAL A 224 -7.49 -5.21 1.95
CA VAL A 224 -6.15 -5.19 1.36
C VAL A 224 -5.74 -6.62 1.02
N TYR A 225 -5.46 -6.88 -0.26
CA TYR A 225 -4.93 -8.16 -0.72
C TYR A 225 -3.48 -8.02 -1.17
N SER A 226 -2.56 -8.75 -0.53
CA SER A 226 -1.17 -8.87 -1.01
C SER A 226 -0.55 -10.17 -0.50
N ASN A 227 0.30 -10.77 -1.34
CA ASN A 227 1.05 -11.99 -1.08
C ASN A 227 0.17 -13.18 -0.64
N GLY A 228 -1.06 -13.29 -1.15
CA GLY A 228 -2.00 -14.37 -0.80
C GLY A 228 -2.75 -14.17 0.52
N ILE A 229 -2.60 -13.00 1.16
CA ILE A 229 -3.27 -12.65 2.41
C ILE A 229 -4.35 -11.59 2.14
N TYR A 230 -5.57 -11.85 2.61
CA TYR A 230 -6.71 -10.95 2.60
C TYR A 230 -6.86 -10.31 3.97
N ARG A 231 -6.61 -9.02 4.08
CA ARG A 231 -6.76 -8.24 5.32
C ARG A 231 -8.04 -7.43 5.25
N LEU A 232 -9.03 -7.77 6.08
CA LEU A 232 -10.31 -7.08 6.11
C LEU A 232 -10.39 -6.22 7.37
N TYR A 233 -10.77 -4.96 7.16
CA TYR A 233 -10.97 -3.96 8.21
C TYR A 233 -12.41 -3.44 8.11
N GLU A 234 -13.22 -3.69 9.13
CA GLU A 234 -14.54 -3.07 9.27
C GLU A 234 -14.40 -1.82 10.12
N TYR A 235 -14.88 -0.70 9.57
CA TYR A 235 -14.91 0.57 10.27
C TYR A 235 -16.34 1.01 10.57
N CYS A 236 -16.49 1.93 11.51
CA CYS A 236 -17.70 2.71 11.68
C CYS A 236 -17.39 4.20 11.78
N PHE A 237 -18.41 5.03 11.56
CA PHE A 237 -18.38 6.44 11.89
C PHE A 237 -19.28 6.66 13.10
N GLU A 238 -18.70 6.89 14.29
CA GLU A 238 -19.46 7.07 15.54
C GLU A 238 -20.51 8.19 15.40
N GLU A 239 -20.13 9.27 14.72
CA GLU A 239 -20.99 10.38 14.37
C GLU A 239 -21.12 10.44 12.85
N PRO A 240 -22.23 10.00 12.23
CA PRO A 240 -22.35 9.92 10.78
C PRO A 240 -22.11 11.23 10.02
N THR A 241 -22.29 12.38 10.66
CA THR A 241 -22.04 13.71 10.08
C THR A 241 -20.63 14.24 10.35
N ASN A 242 -19.79 13.49 11.05
CA ASN A 242 -18.40 13.82 11.35
C ASN A 242 -17.48 12.88 10.55
N TYR A 243 -16.69 13.46 9.66
CA TYR A 243 -15.73 12.73 8.84
C TYR A 243 -14.61 12.12 9.68
N SER A 244 -14.23 12.80 10.76
CA SER A 244 -13.09 12.43 11.62
C SER A 244 -13.48 11.48 12.75
N SER A 245 -14.72 10.96 12.78
CA SER A 245 -15.18 9.99 13.77
C SER A 245 -15.03 8.53 13.30
N LEU A 246 -14.10 8.27 12.37
CA LEU A 246 -13.82 6.92 11.88
C LEU A 246 -13.15 6.10 12.98
N MET A 247 -13.65 4.89 13.24
CA MET A 247 -13.01 3.95 14.15
C MET A 247 -13.04 2.53 13.58
N LEU A 248 -11.97 1.77 13.80
CA LEU A 248 -11.94 0.34 13.51
C LEU A 248 -12.82 -0.42 14.51
N LEU A 249 -13.72 -1.26 13.99
CA LEU A 249 -14.55 -2.16 14.77
C LEU A 249 -14.00 -3.58 14.80
N LYS A 250 -13.52 -4.07 13.66
CA LYS A 250 -13.10 -5.46 13.49
C LYS A 250 -12.02 -5.55 12.44
N GLN A 251 -11.01 -6.38 12.68
CA GLN A 251 -9.99 -6.72 11.72
C GLN A 251 -9.77 -8.24 11.75
N LYS A 252 -9.63 -8.86 10.57
CA LYS A 252 -9.25 -10.27 10.44
C LYS A 252 -8.41 -10.48 9.17
N ASN A 253 -7.50 -11.44 9.25
CA ASN A 253 -6.69 -11.89 8.13
C ASN A 253 -7.11 -13.28 7.67
N TYR A 254 -7.09 -13.48 6.35
CA TYR A 254 -7.42 -14.77 5.74
C TYR A 254 -6.41 -15.15 4.67
N SER A 255 -6.27 -16.46 4.44
CA SER A 255 -5.63 -16.97 3.24
C SER A 255 -6.42 -18.14 2.69
N ILE A 256 -6.49 -18.19 1.35
CA ILE A 256 -7.02 -19.35 0.62
C ILE A 256 -5.93 -20.41 0.44
N GLU A 257 -4.66 -19.99 0.52
CA GLU A 257 -3.50 -20.84 0.40
C GLU A 257 -3.10 -21.42 1.78
N ASP A 258 -2.30 -22.48 1.75
CA ASP A 258 -1.65 -22.97 2.95
C ASP A 258 -0.47 -22.05 3.32
N THR A 259 -0.56 -21.44 4.50
CA THR A 259 0.43 -20.49 5.01
C THR A 259 1.38 -21.11 6.04
N GLU A 260 1.21 -22.39 6.36
CA GLU A 260 2.03 -23.07 7.37
C GLU A 260 3.49 -23.23 6.94
N LEU A 261 4.37 -22.56 7.67
CA LEU A 261 5.80 -22.55 7.44
C LEU A 261 6.50 -22.69 8.79
N THR A 262 7.43 -23.65 8.89
CA THR A 262 8.08 -23.99 10.16
C THR A 262 9.48 -23.39 10.24
N ILE A 263 10.01 -23.27 11.45
CA ILE A 263 11.42 -22.89 11.65
C ILE A 263 12.36 -23.89 10.96
N ALA A 264 12.01 -25.18 10.94
CA ALA A 264 12.78 -26.22 10.27
C ALA A 264 12.85 -26.00 8.75
N ASP A 265 11.77 -25.51 8.13
CA ASP A 265 11.76 -25.14 6.71
C ASP A 265 12.77 -24.00 6.44
N ILE A 266 12.79 -22.96 7.28
CA ILE A 266 13.73 -21.83 7.15
C ILE A 266 15.18 -22.27 7.37
N GLN A 267 15.45 -23.08 8.38
CA GLN A 267 16.78 -23.64 8.64
C GLN A 267 17.27 -24.48 7.45
N SER A 268 16.40 -25.32 6.89
CA SER A 268 16.70 -26.11 5.70
C SER A 268 17.10 -25.22 4.51
N VAL A 269 16.37 -24.12 4.26
CA VAL A 269 16.75 -23.15 3.22
C VAL A 269 18.10 -22.51 3.53
N LEU A 270 18.36 -22.09 4.77
CA LEU A 270 19.64 -21.49 5.15
C LEU A 270 20.82 -22.43 4.86
N TYR A 271 20.73 -23.70 5.29
CA TYR A 271 21.84 -24.66 5.13
C TYR A 271 22.04 -25.15 3.69
N THR A 272 20.98 -25.16 2.87
CA THR A 272 21.06 -25.64 1.48
C THR A 272 21.34 -24.52 0.48
N THR A 273 21.20 -23.25 0.87
CA THR A 273 21.45 -22.11 0.00
C THR A 273 22.93 -21.78 -0.03
N ALA A 274 23.57 -22.02 -1.18
CA ALA A 274 24.93 -21.56 -1.43
C ALA A 274 24.95 -20.03 -1.56
N THR A 275 25.95 -19.40 -0.93
CA THR A 275 26.18 -17.97 -1.07
C THR A 275 26.84 -17.66 -2.41
N ASP A 276 26.37 -16.62 -3.09
CA ASP A 276 26.97 -16.13 -4.32
C ASP A 276 28.40 -15.63 -4.07
N PRO A 277 29.36 -15.94 -4.96
CA PRO A 277 30.76 -15.58 -4.75
C PRO A 277 31.04 -14.08 -4.86
N ALA A 278 30.12 -13.32 -5.46
CA ALA A 278 30.22 -11.88 -5.62
C ALA A 278 28.86 -11.21 -5.55
N GLU A 279 28.82 -10.05 -4.91
CA GLU A 279 27.64 -9.19 -4.88
C GLU A 279 27.34 -8.62 -6.27
N PRO A 280 26.06 -8.48 -6.66
CA PRO A 280 25.69 -7.91 -7.95
C PRO A 280 26.17 -6.45 -8.05
N ALA A 281 26.52 -6.03 -9.27
CA ALA A 281 26.88 -4.64 -9.59
C ALA A 281 25.65 -3.70 -9.62
N ILE A 282 24.81 -3.79 -8.59
CA ILE A 282 23.59 -3.02 -8.36
C ILE A 282 23.75 -2.37 -6.98
N ALA A 283 23.22 -1.16 -6.80
CA ALA A 283 23.29 -0.49 -5.52
C ALA A 283 22.66 -1.38 -4.43
N PHE A 284 23.41 -1.63 -3.34
CA PHE A 284 22.89 -2.43 -2.23
C PHE A 284 21.54 -1.87 -1.73
N PRO A 285 20.57 -2.73 -1.40
CA PRO A 285 19.21 -2.32 -1.04
C PRO A 285 19.15 -1.26 0.08
N GLN A 286 18.10 -0.43 0.02
CA GLN A 286 17.69 0.51 1.07
C GLN A 286 16.15 0.48 1.18
N ALA A 287 15.60 -0.73 1.25
CA ALA A 287 14.18 -1.02 1.14
C ALA A 287 13.80 -1.93 2.31
N ASP A 288 13.46 -1.35 3.45
CA ASP A 288 13.45 -2.08 4.72
C ASP A 288 12.32 -3.12 4.83
N SER A 289 11.18 -2.91 4.16
CA SER A 289 10.08 -3.89 4.13
C SER A 289 10.23 -4.83 2.95
N PHE A 290 10.45 -6.12 3.21
CA PHE A 290 10.49 -7.08 2.11
C PHE A 290 9.11 -7.30 1.47
N GLU A 291 8.03 -7.19 2.25
CA GLU A 291 6.65 -7.30 1.75
C GLU A 291 6.37 -6.26 0.65
N ARG A 292 6.87 -5.03 0.79
CA ARG A 292 6.75 -4.00 -0.25
C ARG A 292 7.58 -4.32 -1.50
N VAL A 293 8.65 -5.12 -1.40
CA VAL A 293 9.37 -5.66 -2.58
C VAL A 293 8.53 -6.71 -3.30
N ILE A 294 7.90 -7.64 -2.55
CA ILE A 294 6.98 -8.64 -3.11
C ILE A 294 5.82 -7.95 -3.79
N ASN A 295 5.17 -7.01 -3.10
CA ASN A 295 3.99 -6.32 -3.61
C ASN A 295 4.28 -5.46 -4.85
N LEU A 296 5.45 -4.83 -4.92
CA LEU A 296 5.92 -4.20 -6.16
C LEU A 296 6.05 -5.21 -7.31
N CYS A 297 6.52 -6.43 -7.04
CA CYS A 297 6.59 -7.49 -8.05
C CYS A 297 5.19 -7.95 -8.49
N GLU A 298 4.22 -8.05 -7.57
CA GLU A 298 2.81 -8.37 -7.88
C GLU A 298 2.19 -7.35 -8.83
N LEU A 299 2.43 -6.05 -8.63
CA LEU A 299 1.93 -4.99 -9.51
C LEU A 299 2.60 -5.00 -10.89
N LEU A 300 3.90 -5.27 -10.94
CA LEU A 300 4.66 -5.40 -12.20
C LEU A 300 4.37 -6.71 -12.95
N SER A 301 3.55 -7.61 -12.39
CA SER A 301 3.18 -8.87 -13.05
C SER A 301 2.25 -8.67 -14.24
N GLU A 302 1.41 -7.64 -14.19
CA GLU A 302 0.45 -7.33 -15.25
C GLU A 302 1.12 -6.68 -16.46
N GLN A 303 2.09 -5.80 -16.22
CA GLN A 303 2.71 -5.00 -17.27
C GLN A 303 4.05 -4.38 -16.85
N GLU A 304 4.85 -4.03 -17.85
CA GLU A 304 5.99 -3.13 -17.67
C GLU A 304 5.49 -1.73 -17.28
N MET A 305 6.14 -1.11 -16.29
CA MET A 305 5.75 0.21 -15.79
C MET A 305 6.92 1.19 -15.84
N SER A 306 6.63 2.44 -16.19
CA SER A 306 7.59 3.53 -16.02
C SER A 306 7.76 3.87 -14.54
N ARG A 307 8.90 4.47 -14.17
CA ARG A 307 9.11 4.97 -12.80
C ARG A 307 8.00 5.91 -12.32
N GLY A 308 7.48 6.75 -13.21
CA GLY A 308 6.37 7.65 -12.91
C GLY A 308 5.11 6.87 -12.53
N LYS A 309 4.78 5.85 -13.33
CA LYS A 309 3.61 4.99 -13.09
C LYS A 309 3.75 4.19 -11.80
N VAL A 310 4.93 3.64 -11.49
CA VAL A 310 5.18 2.96 -10.20
C VAL A 310 5.01 3.92 -9.02
N THR A 311 5.41 5.19 -9.16
CA THR A 311 5.23 6.19 -8.09
C THR A 311 3.77 6.61 -7.92
N GLU A 312 2.95 6.49 -8.96
CA GLU A 312 1.53 6.90 -8.95
C GLU A 312 0.59 5.76 -8.52
N GLU A 313 0.87 4.54 -8.95
CA GLU A 313 0.07 3.36 -8.61
C GLU A 313 0.43 2.78 -7.25
N TYR A 314 1.58 3.16 -6.69
CA TYR A 314 1.99 2.76 -5.36
C TYR A 314 1.96 3.93 -4.38
N ALA A 315 1.76 3.67 -3.09
CA ALA A 315 2.07 4.62 -2.02
C ALA A 315 3.58 4.79 -1.81
N PHE A 316 4.32 5.04 -2.90
CA PHE A 316 5.73 5.40 -2.87
C PHE A 316 5.89 6.88 -3.18
N ASN A 317 6.83 7.51 -2.49
CA ASN A 317 7.46 8.71 -3.04
C ASN A 317 8.54 8.32 -4.07
N VAL A 318 8.97 9.30 -4.87
CA VAL A 318 9.97 9.15 -5.94
C VAL A 318 11.30 8.49 -5.47
N ARG A 319 11.68 8.65 -4.18
CA ARG A 319 12.87 8.00 -3.62
C ARG A 319 12.59 6.54 -3.29
N GLN A 320 11.47 6.25 -2.63
CA GLN A 320 11.06 4.89 -2.33
C GLN A 320 10.92 4.07 -3.62
N THR A 321 10.34 4.63 -4.68
CA THR A 321 10.28 3.97 -6.00
C THR A 321 11.65 3.47 -6.45
N ASN A 322 12.71 4.29 -6.31
CA ASN A 322 14.05 3.85 -6.67
C ASN A 322 14.57 2.75 -5.75
N TYR A 323 14.40 2.92 -4.44
CA TYR A 323 14.91 1.95 -3.47
C TYR A 323 14.28 0.57 -3.64
N TYR A 324 12.96 0.50 -3.80
CA TYR A 324 12.24 -0.76 -3.96
C TYR A 324 12.44 -1.38 -5.34
N THR A 325 12.51 -0.59 -6.41
CA THR A 325 12.83 -1.13 -7.74
C THR A 325 14.27 -1.64 -7.82
N ASP A 326 15.24 -0.95 -7.23
CA ASP A 326 16.62 -1.44 -7.19
C ASP A 326 16.78 -2.65 -6.26
N ALA A 327 16.00 -2.77 -5.17
CA ALA A 327 15.95 -3.98 -4.35
C ALA A 327 15.42 -5.20 -5.12
N GLY A 328 14.33 -5.05 -5.87
CA GLY A 328 13.84 -6.12 -6.74
C GLY A 328 14.85 -6.51 -7.84
N ARG A 329 15.62 -5.53 -8.36
CA ARG A 329 16.71 -5.81 -9.31
C ARG A 329 17.89 -6.51 -8.65
N TYR A 330 18.24 -6.13 -7.42
CA TYR A 330 19.32 -6.74 -6.63
C TYR A 330 19.11 -8.25 -6.47
N LEU A 331 17.86 -8.68 -6.23
CA LEU A 331 17.47 -10.09 -6.12
C LEU A 331 17.24 -10.79 -7.48
N GLY A 332 17.42 -10.07 -8.60
CA GLY A 332 17.15 -10.58 -9.93
C GLY A 332 15.66 -10.80 -10.26
N LEU A 333 14.74 -10.24 -9.46
CA LEU A 333 13.29 -10.31 -9.69
C LEU A 333 12.83 -9.32 -10.76
N LEU A 334 13.51 -8.17 -10.86
CA LEU A 334 13.16 -7.09 -11.77
C LEU A 334 14.27 -6.81 -12.80
N GLY A 335 13.85 -6.52 -14.02
CA GLY A 335 14.67 -5.92 -15.07
C GLY A 335 14.43 -4.42 -15.17
N LYS A 336 15.42 -3.70 -15.72
CA LYS A 336 15.32 -2.26 -16.00
C LYS A 336 15.70 -1.97 -17.44
N THR A 337 14.84 -1.27 -18.16
CA THR A 337 15.10 -0.76 -19.51
C THR A 337 14.93 0.75 -19.53
N VAL A 338 15.55 1.44 -20.49
CA VAL A 338 15.32 2.87 -20.70
C VAL A 338 14.52 3.03 -21.97
N LYS A 339 13.34 3.66 -21.86
CA LYS A 339 12.48 4.02 -22.99
C LYS A 339 12.18 5.50 -22.90
N GLU A 340 12.36 6.23 -24.00
CA GLU A 340 12.11 7.68 -24.08
C GLU A 340 12.83 8.49 -22.98
N GLY A 341 14.05 8.08 -22.63
CA GLY A 341 14.84 8.73 -21.58
C GLY A 341 14.39 8.44 -20.14
N SER A 342 13.34 7.63 -19.94
CA SER A 342 12.80 7.26 -18.63
C SER A 342 13.02 5.78 -18.29
N PRO A 343 13.40 5.45 -17.05
CA PRO A 343 13.53 4.06 -16.62
C PRO A 343 12.16 3.38 -16.53
N HIS A 344 12.11 2.18 -17.09
CA HIS A 344 10.98 1.26 -17.04
C HIS A 344 11.40 -0.05 -16.40
N TYR A 345 10.47 -0.65 -15.66
CA TYR A 345 10.69 -1.84 -14.87
C TYR A 345 9.72 -2.93 -15.29
N LYS A 346 10.19 -4.17 -15.32
CA LYS A 346 9.38 -5.37 -15.61
C LYS A 346 9.90 -6.54 -14.78
N LEU A 347 9.04 -7.52 -14.50
CA LEU A 347 9.50 -8.79 -13.95
C LEU A 347 10.47 -9.49 -14.91
N THR A 348 11.50 -10.12 -14.34
CA THR A 348 12.30 -11.14 -15.04
C THR A 348 11.54 -12.46 -15.11
N ASP A 349 12.02 -13.41 -15.90
CA ASP A 349 11.42 -14.77 -15.95
C ASP A 349 11.48 -15.47 -14.58
N LYS A 350 12.57 -15.23 -13.83
CA LYS A 350 12.71 -15.69 -12.45
C LYS A 350 11.64 -15.09 -11.53
N GLY A 351 11.42 -13.77 -11.63
CA GLY A 351 10.38 -13.08 -10.86
C GLY A 351 8.96 -13.60 -11.17
N LYS A 352 8.65 -13.80 -12.45
CA LYS A 352 7.37 -14.39 -12.89
C LYS A 352 7.19 -15.80 -12.35
N GLN A 353 8.21 -16.64 -12.47
CA GLN A 353 8.16 -18.03 -12.01
C GLN A 353 7.89 -18.11 -10.50
N ILE A 354 8.55 -17.28 -9.69
CA ILE A 354 8.36 -17.27 -8.23
C ILE A 354 6.94 -16.82 -7.85
N LEU A 355 6.41 -15.77 -8.49
CA LEU A 355 5.05 -15.29 -8.20
C LEU A 355 3.95 -16.31 -8.56
N GLN A 356 4.21 -17.21 -9.51
CA GLN A 356 3.28 -18.28 -9.89
C GLN A 356 3.33 -19.50 -8.97
N MET A 357 4.26 -19.56 -8.00
CA MET A 357 4.33 -20.64 -7.02
C MET A 357 3.25 -20.47 -5.95
N HIS A 358 2.81 -21.59 -5.36
CA HIS A 358 1.99 -21.57 -4.15
C HIS A 358 2.70 -20.87 -2.98
N PHE A 359 1.93 -20.32 -2.04
CA PHE A 359 2.39 -19.48 -0.95
C PHE A 359 3.67 -19.99 -0.28
N LYS A 360 3.65 -21.21 0.29
CA LYS A 360 4.81 -21.78 0.98
C LYS A 360 6.06 -21.84 0.09
N GLN A 361 5.92 -22.35 -1.13
CA GLN A 361 7.02 -22.48 -2.09
C GLN A 361 7.55 -21.10 -2.51
N ARG A 362 6.64 -20.15 -2.72
CA ARG A 362 6.93 -18.75 -3.05
C ARG A 362 7.74 -18.07 -1.93
N GLN A 363 7.31 -18.21 -0.67
CA GLN A 363 8.04 -17.65 0.47
C GLN A 363 9.45 -18.27 0.59
N LEU A 364 9.58 -19.61 0.50
CA LEU A 364 10.88 -20.28 0.55
C LEU A 364 11.80 -19.88 -0.61
N ALA A 365 11.25 -19.65 -1.81
CA ALA A 365 12.01 -19.15 -2.95
C ALA A 365 12.53 -17.72 -2.72
N PHE A 366 11.74 -16.86 -2.07
CA PHE A 366 12.21 -15.54 -1.64
C PHE A 366 13.27 -15.62 -0.54
N CYS A 367 13.11 -16.49 0.47
CA CYS A 367 14.14 -16.74 1.48
C CYS A 367 15.45 -17.16 0.81
N LYS A 368 15.40 -18.10 -0.13
CA LYS A 368 16.57 -18.56 -0.89
C LYS A 368 17.23 -17.43 -1.68
N LEU A 369 16.46 -16.54 -2.28
CA LEU A 369 16.98 -15.36 -2.98
C LEU A 369 17.73 -14.42 -2.05
N ILE A 370 17.17 -14.13 -0.89
CA ILE A 370 17.80 -13.25 0.10
C ILE A 370 19.07 -13.91 0.66
N LEU A 371 19.00 -15.20 1.00
CA LEU A 371 20.07 -15.95 1.66
C LEU A 371 21.19 -16.40 0.72
N SER A 372 21.05 -16.22 -0.60
CA SER A 372 22.19 -16.35 -1.51
C SER A 372 23.19 -15.20 -1.33
N HIS A 373 22.76 -14.08 -0.76
CA HIS A 373 23.65 -12.97 -0.43
C HIS A 373 24.28 -13.16 0.96
N GLN A 374 25.62 -13.19 1.01
CA GLN A 374 26.39 -13.57 2.19
C GLN A 374 26.02 -12.78 3.45
N VAL A 375 25.75 -11.47 3.32
CA VAL A 375 25.43 -10.61 4.47
C VAL A 375 24.13 -11.02 5.16
N PHE A 376 23.11 -11.41 4.40
CA PHE A 376 21.83 -11.86 4.95
C PHE A 376 21.96 -13.28 5.51
N HIS A 377 22.69 -14.15 4.80
CA HIS A 377 23.00 -15.50 5.25
C HIS A 377 23.66 -15.50 6.63
N LEU A 378 24.76 -14.77 6.79
CA LEU A 378 25.50 -14.66 8.06
C LEU A 378 24.67 -14.00 9.18
N THR A 379 23.82 -13.04 8.83
CA THR A 379 22.94 -12.40 9.81
C THR A 379 21.88 -13.37 10.33
N LEU A 380 21.23 -14.14 9.46
CA LEU A 380 20.27 -15.16 9.88
C LEU A 380 20.95 -16.32 10.64
N GLU A 381 22.15 -16.72 10.22
CA GLU A 381 22.94 -17.72 10.94
C GLU A 381 23.25 -17.26 12.38
N GLN A 382 23.63 -16.00 12.56
CA GLN A 382 23.86 -15.41 13.88
C GLN A 382 22.57 -15.32 14.72
N TYR A 383 21.41 -15.04 14.09
CA TYR A 383 20.11 -15.11 14.75
C TYR A 383 19.86 -16.51 15.30
N PHE A 384 19.97 -17.56 14.49
CA PHE A 384 19.74 -18.94 14.96
C PHE A 384 20.74 -19.42 16.03
N LYS A 385 21.99 -18.94 15.99
CA LYS A 385 22.99 -19.25 17.02
C LYS A 385 22.68 -18.61 18.39
N SER A 386 22.02 -17.45 18.41
CA SER A 386 21.81 -16.66 19.63
C SER A 386 20.35 -16.59 20.10
N GLY A 387 19.39 -16.92 19.24
CA GLY A 387 17.96 -16.74 19.48
C GLY A 387 17.51 -15.28 19.50
N VAL A 388 18.38 -14.32 19.18
CA VAL A 388 18.09 -12.88 19.27
C VAL A 388 18.55 -12.20 17.98
N MET A 389 17.72 -11.28 17.45
CA MET A 389 18.06 -10.51 16.25
C MET A 389 19.36 -9.73 16.46
N PRO A 390 20.39 -9.88 15.60
CA PRO A 390 21.63 -9.15 15.73
C PRO A 390 21.42 -7.64 15.81
N SER A 391 22.15 -6.99 16.72
CA SER A 391 22.11 -5.54 16.88
C SER A 391 22.63 -4.83 15.63
N LYS A 392 22.25 -3.56 15.46
CA LYS A 392 22.73 -2.71 14.36
C LYS A 392 24.25 -2.76 14.18
N ASN A 393 25.01 -2.71 15.28
CA ASN A 393 26.47 -2.76 15.25
C ASN A 393 26.99 -4.13 14.80
N GLN A 394 26.37 -5.22 15.23
CA GLN A 394 26.74 -6.57 14.77
C GLN A 394 26.45 -6.74 13.28
N ILE A 395 25.29 -6.28 12.80
CA ILE A 395 24.96 -6.30 11.36
C ILE A 395 26.00 -5.50 10.56
N VAL A 396 26.38 -4.30 11.02
CA VAL A 396 27.41 -3.49 10.33
C VAL A 396 28.77 -4.21 10.28
N LEU A 397 29.15 -4.97 11.31
CA LEU A 397 30.37 -5.77 11.28
C LEU A 397 30.28 -6.89 10.23
N ILE A 398 29.15 -7.59 10.15
CA ILE A 398 28.89 -8.60 9.11
C ILE A 398 28.97 -7.94 7.71
N MET A 399 28.32 -6.79 7.51
CA MET A 399 28.36 -6.05 6.24
C MET A 399 29.80 -5.72 5.79
N LYS A 400 30.67 -5.31 6.71
CA LYS A 400 32.08 -4.99 6.41
C LYS A 400 32.88 -6.22 6.01
N GLN A 401 32.47 -7.41 6.45
CA GLN A 401 33.10 -8.68 6.10
C GLN A 401 32.58 -9.25 4.76
N SER A 402 31.37 -8.88 4.32
CA SER A 402 30.70 -9.42 3.12
C SER A 402 31.02 -8.71 1.79
N ASN A 403 32.03 -7.85 1.73
CA ASN A 403 32.50 -7.16 0.50
C ASN A 403 31.38 -6.55 -0.37
N LEU A 404 30.50 -5.75 0.25
CA LEU A 404 29.32 -5.19 -0.42
C LEU A 404 29.67 -4.22 -1.56
N TYR A 405 28.97 -4.35 -2.69
CA TYR A 405 29.17 -3.49 -3.85
C TYR A 405 28.84 -2.01 -3.55
N ASN A 406 29.81 -1.12 -3.77
CA ASN A 406 29.69 0.33 -3.61
C ASN A 406 29.13 0.80 -2.24
N VAL A 407 29.54 0.14 -1.15
CA VAL A 407 29.29 0.59 0.23
C VAL A 407 30.64 0.93 0.89
N HIS A 408 30.91 2.22 1.09
CA HIS A 408 32.24 2.67 1.51
C HIS A 408 32.28 3.57 2.76
N SER A 409 31.14 4.01 3.28
CA SER A 409 31.09 4.89 4.45
C SER A 409 30.28 4.29 5.59
N ASP A 410 30.71 4.54 6.83
CA ASP A 410 30.02 4.04 8.04
C ASP A 410 28.57 4.48 8.10
N VAL A 411 28.27 5.73 7.72
CA VAL A 411 26.90 6.25 7.62
C VAL A 411 26.06 5.43 6.63
N THR A 412 26.65 4.99 5.51
CA THR A 412 25.95 4.16 4.52
C THR A 412 25.73 2.75 5.03
N PHE A 413 26.71 2.16 5.73
CA PHE A 413 26.55 0.87 6.39
C PHE A 413 25.42 0.92 7.42
N GLU A 414 25.45 1.89 8.32
CA GLU A 414 24.43 2.08 9.34
C GLU A 414 23.04 2.21 8.75
N ARG A 415 22.90 3.02 7.69
CA ARG A 415 21.59 3.24 7.05
C ARG A 415 21.09 2.00 6.32
N ARG A 416 21.97 1.20 5.71
CA ARG A 416 21.60 -0.03 4.96
C ARG A 416 21.44 -1.26 5.88
N SER A 417 21.97 -1.21 7.10
CA SER A 417 21.76 -2.27 8.10
C SER A 417 20.29 -2.48 8.46
N SER A 418 19.47 -1.42 8.40
CA SER A 418 18.01 -1.50 8.58
C SER A 418 17.35 -2.42 7.58
N THR A 419 17.82 -2.45 6.33
CA THR A 419 17.29 -3.33 5.30
C THR A 419 17.63 -4.78 5.56
N ILE A 420 18.86 -5.06 5.99
CA ILE A 420 19.26 -6.41 6.39
C ILE A 420 18.41 -6.90 7.56
N ARG A 421 18.27 -6.08 8.61
CA ARG A 421 17.43 -6.41 9.75
C ARG A 421 15.98 -6.65 9.34
N GLY A 422 15.42 -5.77 8.50
CA GLY A 422 14.03 -5.87 8.05
C GLY A 422 13.77 -7.15 7.25
N TRP A 423 14.67 -7.53 6.33
CA TRP A 423 14.50 -8.73 5.53
C TRP A 423 14.74 -10.01 6.35
N VAL A 424 15.69 -10.00 7.28
CA VAL A 424 15.91 -11.14 8.18
C VAL A 424 14.75 -11.30 9.17
N ASN A 425 14.23 -10.20 9.72
CA ASN A 425 12.99 -10.23 10.52
C ASN A 425 11.84 -10.84 9.72
N TRP A 426 11.63 -10.39 8.49
CA TRP A 426 10.60 -10.95 7.61
C TRP A 426 10.77 -12.47 7.43
N ILE A 427 12.00 -12.96 7.19
CA ILE A 427 12.25 -14.42 7.08
C ILE A 427 11.88 -15.16 8.37
N VAL A 428 12.20 -14.58 9.53
CA VAL A 428 11.92 -15.20 10.84
C VAL A 428 10.41 -15.19 11.13
N GLU A 429 9.73 -14.09 10.83
CA GLU A 429 8.28 -13.90 11.03
C GLU A 429 7.43 -14.78 10.10
N LEU A 430 7.99 -15.35 9.04
CA LEU A 430 7.31 -16.37 8.22
C LEU A 430 7.05 -17.66 8.99
N ALA A 431 7.92 -18.01 9.93
CA ALA A 431 7.76 -19.23 10.68
C ALA A 431 6.72 -19.02 11.78
N ASN A 432 5.63 -19.77 11.71
CA ASN A 432 4.65 -19.78 12.79
C ASN A 432 5.27 -20.48 14.00
N GLU A 433 5.08 -19.93 15.21
CA GLU A 433 5.32 -20.68 16.43
C GLU A 433 4.28 -21.81 16.49
N GLU A 434 4.74 -23.06 16.63
CA GLU A 434 3.87 -24.23 16.86
C GLU A 434 3.05 -24.11 18.14
#